data_AF-A0A9N9WF46-F1
#
_entry.id   AF-A0A9N9WF46-F1
#
_cell.length_a   1.000
_cell.length_b   1.000
_cell.length_c   1.000
_cell.angle_alpha   90.00
_cell.angle_beta   90.00
_cell.angle_gamma   90.00
#
_symmetry.space_group_name_H-M   'P 1'
#
loop_
_entity.id
_entity.type
_entity.pdbx_description
1 polymer ?
#
loop_
_entity_poly.entity_id
_entity_poly.type
_entity_poly.pdbx_seq_one_letter_code
_entity_poly.pdbx_strand_id
1 'polypeptide(L)'
;MESIKQTFSEMLSTFNHRMESFESQLQQTSPTTDTDALTADFVAFKQFICTTLRSMQYQLEWVAREVDNIEMRGRRKILLLHGFGEMPGEETTSVVAKTCCGSMSQEINFHCGQHKPLSSDGSSRLWPTTTNSL
;
A
#
# COMPACT_ATOMS: atom_id res chain seq x y z
N MET A 1 -2.71 1.98 18.45
CA MET A 1 -2.88 0.52 18.27
C MET A 1 -3.88 -0.06 19.27
N GLU A 2 -3.93 0.42 20.52
CA GLU A 2 -4.97 0.06 21.49
C GLU A 2 -6.38 0.45 21.04
N SER A 3 -6.56 1.62 20.43
CA SER A 3 -7.87 2.04 19.90
C SER A 3 -8.44 1.07 18.87
N ILE A 4 -7.60 0.55 17.97
CA ILE A 4 -8.00 -0.44 16.94
C ILE A 4 -8.40 -1.76 17.61
N LYS A 5 -7.66 -2.20 18.63
CA LYS A 5 -8.00 -3.42 19.39
C LYS A 5 -9.36 -3.26 20.09
N GLN A 6 -9.63 -2.08 20.61
CA GLN A 6 -10.89 -1.75 21.27
C GLN A 6 -12.07 -1.75 20.28
N THR A 7 -11.90 -1.14 19.10
CA THR A 7 -12.92 -1.18 18.03
C THR A 7 -13.19 -2.61 17.57
N PHE A 8 -12.16 -3.45 17.46
CA PHE A 8 -12.33 -4.87 17.09
C PHE A 8 -13.06 -5.66 18.18
N SER A 9 -12.75 -5.41 19.45
CA SER A 9 -13.44 -6.01 20.59
C SER A 9 -14.91 -5.61 20.65
N GLU A 10 -15.23 -4.34 20.42
CA GLU A 10 -16.61 -3.83 20.37
C GLU A 10 -17.41 -4.44 19.21
N MET A 11 -16.77 -4.59 18.04
CA MET A 11 -17.37 -5.23 16.88
C MET A 11 -17.65 -6.72 17.12
N LEU A 12 -16.71 -7.44 17.75
CA LEU A 12 -16.87 -8.86 18.12
C LEU A 12 -17.99 -9.04 19.14
N SER A 13 -18.06 -8.17 20.15
CA SER A 13 -19.14 -8.14 21.13
C SER A 13 -20.51 -7.93 20.47
N THR A 14 -20.61 -6.96 19.55
CA THR A 14 -21.84 -6.68 18.81
C THR A 14 -22.26 -7.86 17.92
N PHE A 15 -21.29 -8.54 17.31
CA PHE A 15 -21.53 -9.73 16.49
C PHE A 15 -22.08 -10.90 17.32
N ASN A 16 -21.42 -11.22 18.43
CA ASN A 16 -21.88 -12.28 19.34
C ASN A 16 -23.29 -11.99 19.85
N HIS A 17 -23.56 -10.75 20.26
CA HIS A 17 -24.87 -10.34 20.74
C HIS A 17 -25.98 -10.49 19.67
N ARG A 18 -25.70 -10.09 18.43
CA ARG A 18 -26.63 -10.26 17.30
C ARG A 18 -26.88 -11.74 16.97
N MET A 19 -25.84 -12.58 17.04
CA MET A 19 -25.96 -14.02 16.81
C MET A 19 -26.78 -14.69 17.92
N GLU A 20 -26.50 -14.37 19.18
CA GLU A 20 -27.17 -14.93 20.35
C GLU A 20 -28.65 -14.52 20.38
N SER A 21 -28.96 -13.27 20.00
CA SER A 21 -30.34 -12.80 19.79
C SER A 21 -31.05 -13.57 18.67
N PHE A 22 -30.36 -13.88 17.57
CA PHE A 22 -30.91 -14.64 16.46
C PHE A 22 -31.17 -16.10 16.87
N GLU A 23 -30.22 -16.75 17.53
CA GLU A 23 -30.36 -18.12 18.03
C GLU A 23 -31.52 -18.25 19.04
N SER A 24 -31.65 -17.26 19.95
CA SER A 24 -32.76 -17.22 20.92
C SER A 24 -34.12 -17.11 20.24
N GLN A 25 -34.24 -16.27 19.21
CA GLN A 25 -35.48 -16.14 18.43
C GLN A 25 -35.81 -17.43 17.66
N LEU A 26 -34.79 -18.11 17.12
CA LEU A 26 -34.94 -19.37 16.39
C LEU A 26 -35.36 -20.53 17.31
N GLN A 27 -34.91 -20.54 18.57
CA GLN A 27 -35.33 -21.53 19.57
C GLN A 27 -36.74 -21.29 20.12
N GLN A 28 -37.22 -20.05 20.13
CA GLN A 28 -38.57 -19.70 20.61
C GLN A 28 -39.68 -19.94 19.58
N THR A 29 -39.35 -20.09 18.30
CA THR A 29 -40.33 -20.38 17.25
C THR A 29 -40.76 -21.84 17.26
N SER A 30 -41.95 -22.13 17.81
CA SER A 30 -42.68 -23.40 17.60
C SER A 30 -43.30 -23.45 16.18
N PRO A 31 -43.71 -24.64 15.66
CA PRO A 31 -43.83 -24.95 14.23
C PRO A 31 -45.02 -24.30 13.48
N THR A 32 -45.52 -23.16 13.94
CA THR A 32 -46.49 -22.31 13.23
C THR A 32 -45.86 -20.96 12.82
N THR A 33 -44.58 -21.00 12.44
CA THR A 33 -43.75 -19.81 12.27
C THR A 33 -44.04 -19.09 10.96
N ASP A 34 -44.22 -17.77 11.04
CA ASP A 34 -44.24 -16.87 9.89
C ASP A 34 -42.85 -16.88 9.23
N THR A 35 -42.68 -17.77 8.25
CA THR A 35 -41.40 -18.05 7.57
C THR A 35 -40.83 -16.82 6.88
N ASP A 36 -41.68 -15.85 6.54
CA ASP A 36 -41.29 -14.63 5.85
C ASP A 36 -40.52 -13.69 6.78
N ALA A 37 -40.92 -13.58 8.05
CA ALA A 37 -40.23 -12.78 9.05
C ALA A 37 -38.83 -13.35 9.38
N LEU A 38 -38.74 -14.68 9.56
CA LEU A 38 -37.46 -15.34 9.81
C LEU A 38 -36.50 -15.23 8.61
N THR A 39 -37.05 -15.29 7.39
CA THR A 39 -36.26 -15.10 6.17
C THR A 39 -35.73 -13.66 6.07
N ALA A 40 -36.54 -12.66 6.42
CA ALA A 40 -36.12 -11.27 6.44
C ALA A 40 -34.98 -11.02 7.45
N ASP A 41 -35.07 -11.56 8.67
CA ASP A 41 -34.04 -11.43 9.69
C ASP A 41 -32.74 -12.13 9.28
N PHE A 42 -32.83 -13.31 8.68
CA PHE A 42 -31.65 -14.01 8.16
C PHE A 42 -30.96 -13.23 7.03
N VAL A 43 -31.72 -12.60 6.13
CA VAL A 43 -31.17 -11.76 5.06
C VAL A 43 -30.49 -10.52 5.65
N ALA A 44 -31.12 -9.87 6.63
CA ALA A 44 -30.54 -8.72 7.33
C ALA A 44 -29.24 -9.10 8.05
N PHE A 45 -29.22 -10.26 8.71
CA PHE A 45 -28.01 -10.79 9.34
C PHE A 45 -26.91 -11.06 8.30
N LYS A 46 -27.22 -11.73 7.19
CA LYS A 46 -26.24 -11.96 6.11
C LYS A 46 -25.65 -10.65 5.58
N GLN A 47 -26.48 -9.65 5.32
CA GLN A 47 -26.03 -8.34 4.86
C GLN A 47 -25.12 -7.66 5.89
N PHE A 48 -25.45 -7.74 7.17
CA PHE A 48 -24.62 -7.25 8.25
C PHE A 48 -23.24 -7.92 8.26
N ILE A 49 -23.18 -9.24 8.11
CA ILE A 49 -21.90 -9.98 8.05
C ILE A 49 -21.07 -9.62 6.85
N CYS A 50 -21.65 -9.59 5.66
CA CYS A 50 -20.93 -9.18 4.46
C CYS A 50 -20.40 -7.74 4.57
N THR A 51 -21.16 -6.83 5.18
CA THR A 51 -20.75 -5.44 5.40
C THR A 51 -19.62 -5.34 6.41
N THR A 52 -19.69 -6.13 7.47
CA THR A 52 -18.66 -6.19 8.52
C THR A 52 -17.34 -6.73 7.97
N LEU A 53 -17.39 -7.86 7.24
CA LEU A 53 -16.21 -8.45 6.61
C LEU A 53 -15.57 -7.51 5.59
N ARG A 54 -16.38 -6.80 4.79
CA ARG A 54 -15.88 -5.80 3.85
C ARG A 54 -15.20 -4.64 4.58
N SER A 55 -15.76 -4.20 5.70
CA SER A 55 -15.16 -3.14 6.52
C SER A 55 -13.81 -3.58 7.11
N MET A 56 -13.71 -4.82 7.58
CA MET A 56 -12.44 -5.40 8.05
C MET A 56 -11.40 -5.48 6.93
N GLN A 57 -11.79 -5.88 5.73
CA GLN A 57 -10.89 -5.89 4.56
C GLN A 57 -10.32 -4.50 4.27
N TYR A 58 -11.17 -3.47 4.26
CA TYR A 58 -10.71 -2.09 4.06
C TYR A 58 -9.78 -1.61 5.17
N GLN A 59 -10.09 -1.94 6.43
CA GLN A 59 -9.22 -1.58 7.56
C GLN A 59 -7.85 -2.24 7.45
N LEU A 60 -7.79 -3.52 7.06
CA LEU A 60 -6.53 -4.24 6.84
C LEU A 60 -5.72 -3.63 5.69
N GLU A 61 -6.37 -3.31 4.57
CA GLU A 61 -5.71 -2.65 3.43
C GLU A 61 -5.13 -1.29 3.82
N TRP A 62 -5.87 -0.51 4.60
CA TRP A 62 -5.39 0.77 5.11
C TRP A 62 -4.18 0.62 6.03
N VAL A 63 -4.23 -0.34 6.97
CA VAL A 63 -3.11 -0.63 7.87
C VAL A 63 -1.87 -1.08 7.09
N ALA A 64 -2.03 -1.95 6.08
CA ALA A 64 -0.91 -2.39 5.24
C ALA A 64 -0.21 -1.21 4.55
N ARG A 65 -1.00 -0.32 3.92
CA ARG A 65 -0.45 0.90 3.30
C ARG A 65 0.25 1.82 4.30
N GLU A 66 -0.29 1.94 5.51
CA GLU A 66 0.31 2.83 6.50
C GLU A 66 1.60 2.24 7.09
N VAL A 67 1.71 0.92 7.22
CA VAL A 67 2.96 0.24 7.57
C VAL A 67 4.02 0.52 6.50
N ASP A 68 3.69 0.39 5.23
CA ASP A 68 4.62 0.70 4.13
C ASP A 68 5.03 2.18 4.16
N ASN A 69 4.09 3.11 4.39
CA ASN A 69 4.38 4.53 4.52
C ASN A 69 5.37 4.81 5.67
N ILE A 70 5.19 4.16 6.82
CA ILE A 70 6.08 4.30 7.97
C ILE A 70 7.47 3.77 7.62
N GLU A 71 7.55 2.61 6.97
CA GLU A 71 8.81 2.01 6.56
C GLU A 71 9.55 2.92 5.55
N MET A 72 8.86 3.40 4.52
CA MET A 72 9.40 4.32 3.51
C MET A 72 9.84 5.65 4.13
N ARG A 73 9.08 6.19 5.09
CA ARG A 73 9.48 7.39 5.85
C ARG A 73 10.72 7.16 6.70
N GLY A 74 10.92 5.94 7.22
CA GLY A 74 12.13 5.56 7.94
C GLY A 74 13.36 5.50 7.02
N ARG A 75 13.17 5.02 5.79
CA ARG A 75 14.23 4.87 4.78
C ARG A 75 14.60 6.17 4.05
N ARG A 76 13.92 7.29 4.30
CA ARG A 76 14.12 8.57 3.58
C ARG A 76 15.52 9.19 3.63
N LYS A 77 16.39 8.73 4.54
CA LYS A 77 17.78 9.20 4.69
C LYS A 77 18.82 8.13 4.35
N ILE A 78 18.39 7.01 3.78
CA ILE A 78 19.26 5.89 3.41
C ILE A 78 19.45 5.94 1.91
N LEU A 79 20.71 5.97 1.47
CA LEU A 79 21.08 5.79 0.07
C LEU A 79 21.67 4.38 -0.07
N LEU A 80 21.05 3.54 -0.88
CA LEU A 80 21.59 2.22 -1.20
C LEU A 80 22.57 2.37 -2.36
N LEU A 81 23.84 2.04 -2.12
CA LEU A 81 24.91 2.10 -3.12
C LEU A 81 25.29 0.67 -3.52
N HIS A 82 25.36 0.42 -4.82
CA HIS A 82 25.50 -0.91 -5.40
C HIS A 82 26.74 -0.93 -6.31
N GLY A 83 27.36 -2.09 -6.50
CA GLY A 83 28.46 -2.25 -7.46
C GLY A 83 29.83 -1.81 -6.97
N PHE A 84 30.03 -1.71 -5.64
CA PHE A 84 31.34 -1.55 -5.05
C PHE A 84 32.04 -2.90 -4.97
N GLY A 85 33.29 -2.98 -5.45
CA GLY A 85 34.10 -4.18 -5.28
C GLY A 85 34.54 -4.30 -3.82
N GLU A 86 34.24 -5.43 -3.18
CA GLU A 86 34.57 -5.67 -1.77
C GLU A 86 36.01 -6.22 -1.64
N MET A 87 36.86 -5.56 -0.85
CA MET A 87 38.18 -6.08 -0.48
C MET A 87 38.27 -6.46 1.01
N PRO A 88 39.01 -7.54 1.36
CA PRO A 88 39.18 -7.93 2.76
C PRO A 88 40.01 -6.88 3.53
N GLY A 89 39.46 -6.39 4.65
CA GLY A 89 40.07 -5.35 5.49
C GLY A 89 39.77 -3.90 5.07
N GLU A 90 38.80 -3.71 4.17
CA GLU A 90 38.43 -2.39 3.67
C GLU A 90 37.52 -1.60 4.62
N GLU A 91 37.79 -0.30 4.73
CA GLU A 91 36.89 0.67 5.35
C GLU A 91 35.85 1.14 4.31
N THR A 92 34.67 0.52 4.35
CA THR A 92 33.56 0.78 3.40
C THR A 92 33.18 2.26 3.37
N THR A 93 33.24 2.95 4.51
CA THR A 93 32.95 4.39 4.62
C THR A 93 33.91 5.22 3.76
N SER A 94 35.19 4.87 3.76
CA SER A 94 36.24 5.59 3.05
C SER A 94 36.13 5.42 1.54
N VAL A 95 35.84 4.20 1.07
CA VAL A 95 35.72 3.90 -0.36
C VAL A 95 34.45 4.48 -0.95
N VAL A 96 33.33 4.42 -0.22
CA VAL A 96 32.09 5.08 -0.60
C VAL A 96 32.28 6.60 -0.66
N ALA A 97 32.88 7.22 0.36
CA ALA A 97 33.11 8.66 0.38
C ALA A 97 34.02 9.12 -0.78
N LYS A 98 35.12 8.40 -1.04
CA LYS A 98 36.02 8.69 -2.16
C LYS A 98 35.33 8.58 -3.51
N THR A 99 34.53 7.54 -3.70
CA THR A 99 33.81 7.30 -4.95
C THR A 99 32.74 8.36 -5.17
N CYS A 100 31.92 8.65 -4.16
CA CYS A 100 30.90 9.71 -4.24
C CYS A 100 31.53 11.09 -4.48
N CYS A 101 32.58 11.46 -3.75
CA CYS A 101 33.26 12.74 -3.94
C CYS A 101 33.94 12.85 -5.32
N GLY A 102 34.53 11.76 -5.83
CA GLY A 102 35.15 11.72 -7.15
C GLY A 102 34.14 11.91 -8.28
N SER A 103 32.99 11.24 -8.19
CA SER A 103 31.92 11.30 -9.21
C SER A 103 31.15 12.61 -9.16
N MET A 104 30.78 13.10 -7.97
CA MET A 104 30.02 14.35 -7.83
C MET A 104 30.84 15.60 -8.18
N SER A 105 32.17 15.56 -8.02
CA SER A 105 33.05 16.67 -8.43
C SER A 105 33.15 16.82 -9.96
N GLN A 106 32.84 15.78 -10.73
CA GLN A 106 32.81 15.85 -12.20
C GLN A 106 31.51 16.48 -12.71
N GLU A 107 30.38 16.33 -11.99
CA GLU A 107 29.08 16.84 -12.43
C GLU A 107 28.89 18.36 -12.23
N ILE A 108 29.65 19.02 -11.34
CA ILE A 108 29.59 20.48 -11.18
C ILE A 108 30.25 21.22 -12.38
N ASN A 109 30.95 20.50 -13.26
CA ASN A 109 31.47 21.01 -14.54
C ASN A 109 30.57 20.66 -15.75
N PHE A 110 29.27 20.43 -15.56
CA PHE A 110 28.36 20.37 -16.71
C PHE A 110 28.16 21.75 -17.33
N HIS A 111 28.62 21.86 -18.58
CA HIS A 111 28.49 23.00 -19.49
C HIS A 111 27.13 23.72 -19.36
N CYS A 112 27.18 24.96 -18.89
CA CYS A 112 26.20 25.97 -19.26
C CYS A 112 26.22 26.10 -20.79
N GLY A 113 25.06 25.85 -21.42
CA GLY A 113 24.91 25.67 -22.86
C GLY A 113 25.55 26.79 -23.68
N GLN A 114 26.56 26.43 -24.48
CA GLN A 114 26.97 27.23 -25.62
C GLN A 114 25.94 27.04 -26.73
N HIS A 115 25.04 28.01 -26.83
CA HIS A 115 24.14 28.20 -27.96
C HIS A 115 25.00 28.44 -29.21
N LYS A 116 25.01 27.50 -30.16
CA LYS A 116 25.57 27.70 -31.50
C LYS A 116 24.43 27.58 -32.52
N PRO A 117 24.26 28.55 -33.44
CA PRO A 117 23.05 28.64 -34.25
C PRO A 117 23.00 27.56 -35.33
N LEU A 118 21.76 27.23 -35.72
CA LEU A 118 21.39 26.32 -36.79
C LEU A 118 22.30 26.44 -38.02
N SER A 119 22.83 25.30 -38.46
CA SER A 119 23.25 25.08 -39.84
C SER A 119 22.62 23.76 -40.30
N SER A 120 21.80 23.89 -41.34
CA SER A 120 21.15 22.85 -42.12
C SER A 120 22.09 21.71 -42.52
N ASP A 121 21.69 20.46 -42.30
CA ASP A 121 21.44 19.54 -43.42
C ASP A 121 20.63 18.32 -42.97
N GLY A 122 19.76 17.85 -43.84
CA GLY A 122 18.75 16.82 -43.54
C GLY A 122 19.31 15.41 -43.50
N SER A 123 18.68 14.53 -42.72
CA SER A 123 18.17 13.24 -43.21
C SER A 123 17.43 12.49 -42.09
N SER A 124 16.10 12.49 -42.21
CA SER A 124 15.16 11.40 -41.99
C SER A 124 15.61 10.18 -41.15
N ARG A 125 14.94 9.94 -40.02
CA ARG A 125 14.23 8.68 -39.76
C ARG A 125 13.25 8.76 -38.60
N LEU A 126 12.12 8.09 -38.83
CA LEU A 126 10.85 8.11 -38.13
C LEU A 126 10.84 7.26 -36.84
N TRP A 127 10.23 7.82 -35.77
CA TRP A 127 9.25 7.33 -34.75
C TRP A 127 8.86 5.82 -34.72
N PRO A 128 8.27 5.25 -33.61
CA PRO A 128 7.34 5.95 -32.71
C PRO A 128 7.27 5.59 -31.21
N THR A 129 6.69 6.56 -30.50
CA THR A 129 5.96 6.49 -29.22
C THR A 129 4.79 5.50 -29.25
N THR A 130 4.61 4.74 -28.17
CA THR A 130 3.35 4.02 -27.90
C THR A 130 2.58 4.75 -26.80
N THR A 131 1.38 5.17 -27.17
CA THR A 131 0.37 5.85 -26.38
C THR A 131 -0.49 4.88 -25.57
N ASN A 132 -0.92 5.31 -24.38
CA ASN A 132 -1.99 4.71 -23.60
C ASN A 132 -3.37 4.89 -24.26
N SER A 133 -4.17 3.83 -24.23
CA SER A 133 -5.65 3.77 -24.33
C SER A 133 -6.01 2.31 -24.00
N LEU A 134 -6.95 1.93 -23.14
CA LEU A 134 -8.18 2.50 -22.59
C LEU A 134 -8.44 1.83 -21.23
#